data_AF-W6WEQ0-F1
#
_entry.id   AF-W6WEQ0-F1
#
_cell.length_a   1.000
_cell.length_b   1.000
_cell.length_c   1.000
_cell.angle_alpha   90.00
_cell.angle_beta   90.00
_cell.angle_gamma   90.00
#
_symmetry.space_group_name_H-M   'P 1'
#
loop_
_entity.id
_entity.type
_entity.pdbx_description
1 polymer ?
#
loop_
_entity_poly.entity_id
_entity_poly.type
_entity_poly.pdbx_seq_one_letter_code
_entity_poly.pdbx_strand_id
1 'polypeptide(L)'
;MQAKATEQPQPGYPPQLVVRSTQTVRISLRRRLLARCLLLALVVVLLGSFGLANGRVAVSFLEIVSAMTGTADQRIALVVMEWRLPRVLAALVCGAGLGVAGALFQSLTRNPLGSPDILGFDAGAQTGVLVMLSRVGTGFASMATGAAIGSFATALAVGLLSVSRRGLPRLRFIVVGIGIAAMLNAANAWLMLTVDLQTAMSAAGWRAGSLTEIDGPVLIAALPPVLPLLALAACLAPSLRQLEVGDELAIAFGIRPGLIRAGAVLVGIGLTATVSAIAGPITFLALVAPQLARFATGHVGLSIIAPATMGALLLLAADTAARLCFPNVQMPIGALTASMGGIYLIWLLGREARRGRGS
;
A
#
# COMPACT_ATOMS: atom_id res chain seq x y z
N MET A 1 -77.43 25.96 8.59
CA MET A 1 -77.44 24.54 8.19
C MET A 1 -76.29 24.32 7.22
N GLN A 2 -75.12 23.90 7.71
CA GLN A 2 -73.95 23.55 6.89
C GLN A 2 -73.77 22.03 6.95
N ALA A 3 -73.72 21.41 5.78
CA ALA A 3 -73.60 19.97 5.62
C ALA A 3 -72.22 19.49 6.06
N LYS A 4 -72.21 18.54 7.00
CA LYS A 4 -71.01 17.89 7.56
C LYS A 4 -70.51 16.84 6.56
N ALA A 5 -69.35 17.10 5.95
CA ALA A 5 -68.67 16.14 5.09
C ALA A 5 -68.35 14.86 5.89
N THR A 6 -68.76 13.72 5.35
CA THR A 6 -68.53 12.39 5.92
C THR A 6 -67.13 11.94 5.51
N GLU A 7 -66.17 11.99 6.43
CA GLU A 7 -64.86 11.36 6.24
C GLU A 7 -65.01 9.83 6.18
N GLN A 8 -64.60 9.25 5.06
CA GLN A 8 -64.46 7.80 4.92
C GLN A 8 -63.17 7.34 5.60
N PRO A 9 -63.15 6.20 6.33
CA PRO A 9 -61.95 5.68 6.95
C PRO A 9 -61.00 5.12 5.89
N GLN A 10 -59.76 5.61 5.87
CA GLN A 10 -58.69 5.06 5.04
C GLN A 10 -58.34 3.62 5.48
N PRO A 11 -58.16 2.65 4.56
CA PRO A 11 -57.78 1.30 4.91
C PRO A 11 -56.36 1.27 5.48
N GLY A 12 -56.24 0.76 6.71
CA GLY A 12 -54.98 0.67 7.45
C GLY A 12 -53.95 -0.18 6.73
N TYR A 13 -52.73 0.36 6.58
CA TYR A 13 -51.56 -0.43 6.24
C TYR A 13 -51.33 -1.51 7.31
N PRO A 14 -51.02 -2.76 6.94
CA PRO A 14 -50.59 -3.74 7.92
C PRO A 14 -49.31 -3.23 8.60
N PRO A 15 -49.13 -3.45 9.91
CA PRO A 15 -47.90 -3.08 10.60
C PRO A 15 -46.74 -3.84 9.94
N GLN A 16 -45.92 -3.13 9.16
CA GLN A 16 -44.69 -3.70 8.61
C GLN A 16 -43.79 -4.08 9.77
N LEU A 17 -43.36 -5.33 9.75
CA LEU A 17 -42.47 -5.95 10.73
C LEU A 17 -41.32 -5.00 11.07
N VAL A 18 -41.30 -4.52 12.32
CA VAL A 18 -40.13 -3.88 12.91
C VAL A 18 -39.02 -4.93 12.93
N VAL A 19 -38.04 -4.78 12.03
CA VAL A 19 -36.84 -5.63 12.02
C VAL A 19 -36.07 -5.36 13.31
N ARG A 20 -36.35 -6.18 14.33
CA ARG A 20 -35.52 -6.32 15.51
C ARG A 20 -34.13 -6.77 15.07
N SER A 21 -33.13 -6.04 15.56
CA SER A 21 -31.73 -6.43 15.69
C SER A 21 -30.76 -6.08 14.55
N THR A 22 -30.51 -4.78 14.39
CA THR A 22 -29.26 -4.26 13.78
C THR A 22 -28.00 -4.66 14.58
N GLN A 23 -28.13 -5.01 15.86
CA GLN A 23 -27.00 -5.38 16.72
C GLN A 23 -26.44 -6.79 16.45
N THR A 24 -27.29 -7.82 16.29
CA THR A 24 -26.81 -9.20 16.02
C THR A 24 -26.13 -9.31 14.65
N VAL A 25 -26.63 -8.60 13.63
CA VAL A 25 -25.99 -8.54 12.31
C VAL A 25 -24.61 -7.89 12.40
N ARG A 26 -24.47 -6.77 13.13
CA ARG A 26 -23.18 -6.08 13.33
C ARG A 26 -22.15 -6.93 14.09
N ILE A 27 -22.56 -7.70 15.09
CA ILE A 27 -21.66 -8.58 15.86
C ILE A 27 -21.15 -9.75 15.00
N SER A 28 -22.02 -10.37 14.20
CA SER A 28 -21.66 -11.50 13.33
C SER A 28 -20.69 -11.09 12.21
N LEU A 29 -20.87 -9.90 11.63
CA LEU A 29 -19.98 -9.32 10.61
C LEU A 29 -18.58 -9.00 11.19
N ARG A 30 -18.51 -8.43 12.41
CA ARG A 30 -17.22 -8.15 13.08
C ARG A 30 -16.44 -9.43 13.41
N ARG A 31 -17.13 -10.49 13.87
CA ARG A 31 -16.50 -11.80 14.14
C ARG A 31 -15.95 -12.46 12.87
N ARG A 32 -16.71 -12.42 11.77
CA ARG A 32 -16.25 -12.95 10.46
C ARG A 32 -15.05 -12.18 9.91
N LEU A 33 -15.05 -10.85 10.05
CA LEU A 33 -13.91 -10.02 9.69
C LEU A 33 -12.67 -10.38 10.51
N LEU A 34 -12.81 -10.46 11.83
CA LEU A 34 -11.71 -10.81 12.73
C LEU A 34 -11.13 -12.19 12.37
N ALA A 35 -11.99 -13.20 12.18
CA ALA A 35 -11.56 -14.54 11.80
C ALA A 35 -10.81 -14.56 10.46
N ARG A 36 -11.26 -13.79 9.46
CA ARG A 36 -10.59 -13.68 8.16
C ARG A 36 -9.25 -12.94 8.25
N CYS A 37 -9.17 -11.88 9.06
CA CYS A 37 -7.90 -11.20 9.34
C CYS A 37 -6.91 -12.12 10.08
N LEU A 38 -7.38 -12.91 11.04
CA LEU A 38 -6.55 -13.89 11.75
C LEU A 38 -6.07 -15.00 10.80
N LEU A 39 -6.93 -15.48 9.89
CA LEU A 39 -6.54 -16.44 8.87
C LEU A 39 -5.47 -15.86 7.94
N LEU A 40 -5.63 -14.60 7.49
CA LEU A 40 -4.61 -13.93 6.68
C LEU A 40 -3.29 -13.79 7.44
N ALA A 41 -3.33 -13.40 8.72
CA ALA A 41 -2.15 -13.32 9.57
C ALA A 41 -1.47 -14.69 9.73
N LEU A 42 -2.24 -15.76 9.90
CA LEU A 42 -1.71 -17.13 9.97
C LEU A 42 -1.00 -17.52 8.67
N VAL A 43 -1.61 -17.23 7.51
CA VAL A 43 -0.97 -17.50 6.21
C VAL A 43 0.33 -16.73 6.04
N VAL A 44 0.37 -15.46 6.48
CA VAL A 44 1.58 -14.64 6.48
C VAL A 44 2.68 -15.27 7.34
N VAL A 45 2.35 -15.72 8.55
CA VAL A 45 3.31 -16.39 9.45
C VAL A 45 3.83 -17.67 8.81
N LEU A 46 2.94 -18.53 8.29
CA LEU A 46 3.34 -19.78 7.65
C LEU A 46 4.24 -19.55 6.43
N LEU A 47 3.90 -18.58 5.59
CA LEU A 47 4.72 -18.21 4.43
C LEU A 47 6.06 -17.59 4.86
N GLY A 48 6.09 -16.81 5.93
CA GLY A 48 7.30 -16.24 6.50
C GLY A 48 8.24 -17.32 7.01
N SER A 49 7.72 -18.26 7.81
CA SER A 49 8.47 -19.44 8.25
C SER A 49 8.96 -20.28 7.09
N PHE A 50 8.14 -20.47 6.05
CA PHE A 50 8.53 -21.17 4.83
C PHE A 50 9.66 -20.43 4.09
N GLY A 51 9.59 -19.11 3.96
CA GLY A 51 10.64 -18.28 3.34
C GLY A 51 11.93 -18.17 4.17
N LEU A 52 11.87 -18.40 5.49
CA LEU A 52 13.05 -18.56 6.34
C LEU A 52 13.72 -19.93 6.17
N ALA A 53 12.92 -20.99 6.00
CA ALA A 53 13.43 -22.36 5.81
C ALA A 53 14.00 -22.60 4.42
N ASN A 54 13.33 -22.07 3.38
CA ASN A 54 13.62 -22.40 1.99
C ASN A 54 14.45 -21.31 1.31
N GLY A 55 15.53 -21.71 0.65
CA GLY A 55 16.44 -20.87 -0.11
C GLY A 55 17.58 -21.72 -0.70
N ARG A 56 18.68 -21.09 -1.11
CA ARG A 56 19.84 -21.83 -1.67
C ARG A 56 20.41 -22.90 -0.74
N VAL A 57 20.37 -22.63 0.56
CA VAL A 57 20.70 -23.60 1.62
C VAL A 57 19.40 -23.91 2.35
N ALA A 58 18.90 -25.14 2.29
CA ALA A 58 17.74 -25.51 3.08
C ALA A 58 18.11 -25.48 4.56
N VAL A 59 17.25 -24.86 5.38
CA VAL A 59 17.42 -24.78 6.83
C VAL A 59 16.19 -25.41 7.46
N SER A 60 16.41 -26.37 8.35
CA SER A 60 15.32 -27.03 9.09
C SER A 60 14.67 -26.07 10.09
N PHE A 61 13.44 -26.37 10.50
CA PHE A 61 12.74 -25.54 11.48
C PHE A 61 13.50 -25.46 12.82
N LEU A 62 14.12 -26.56 13.26
CA LEU A 62 14.92 -26.58 14.49
C LEU A 62 16.14 -25.67 14.40
N GLU A 63 16.78 -25.59 13.23
CA GLU A 63 17.91 -24.69 12.98
C GLU A 63 17.50 -23.22 12.94
N ILE A 64 16.28 -22.91 12.49
CA ILE A 64 15.72 -21.56 12.58
C ILE A 64 15.52 -21.19 14.05
N VAL A 65 14.92 -22.09 14.84
CA VAL A 65 14.70 -21.85 16.27
C VAL A 65 16.03 -21.71 17.00
N SER A 66 17.02 -22.57 16.73
CA SER A 66 18.33 -22.47 17.36
C SER A 66 19.07 -21.19 16.95
N ALA A 67 18.90 -20.72 15.72
CA ALA A 67 19.43 -19.42 15.29
C ALA A 67 18.75 -18.27 16.06
N MET A 68 17.44 -18.37 16.30
CA MET A 68 16.67 -17.42 17.11
C MET A 68 17.03 -17.41 18.59
N THR A 69 17.44 -18.55 19.14
CA THR A 69 17.88 -18.65 20.53
C THR A 69 19.38 -18.46 20.71
N GLY A 70 20.14 -18.20 19.63
CA GLY A 70 21.59 -17.99 19.68
C GLY A 70 22.42 -19.27 19.90
N THR A 71 21.83 -20.45 19.65
CA THR A 71 22.46 -21.76 19.85
C THR A 71 22.82 -22.47 18.54
N ALA A 72 22.52 -21.87 17.39
CA ALA A 72 22.90 -22.39 16.08
C ALA A 72 24.39 -22.22 15.79
N ASP A 73 24.87 -23.04 14.85
CA ASP A 73 26.17 -22.82 14.21
C ASP A 73 26.23 -21.44 13.53
N GLN A 74 27.41 -20.83 13.50
CA GLN A 74 27.62 -19.46 13.03
C GLN A 74 27.14 -19.27 11.58
N ARG A 75 27.32 -20.28 10.73
CA ARG A 75 26.86 -20.25 9.33
C ARG A 75 25.34 -20.19 9.23
N ILE A 76 24.64 -20.99 10.04
CA ILE A 76 23.17 -21.02 10.06
C ILE A 76 22.63 -19.72 10.66
N ALA A 77 23.22 -19.25 11.76
CA ALA A 77 22.87 -17.99 12.38
C ALA A 77 22.98 -16.82 11.38
N LEU A 78 24.08 -16.74 10.63
CA LEU A 78 24.29 -15.71 9.62
C LEU A 78 23.22 -15.77 8.51
N VAL A 79 22.95 -16.97 7.96
CA VAL A 79 21.92 -17.13 6.90
C VAL A 79 20.52 -16.74 7.41
N VAL A 80 20.15 -17.16 8.62
CA VAL A 80 18.81 -16.90 9.17
C VAL A 80 18.69 -15.45 9.63
N MET A 81 19.62 -14.96 10.46
CA MET A 81 19.52 -13.67 11.14
C MET A 81 19.95 -12.47 10.30
N GLU A 82 20.98 -12.61 9.47
CA GLU A 82 21.55 -11.48 8.75
C GLU A 82 20.99 -11.38 7.33
N TRP A 83 20.65 -12.50 6.70
CA TRP A 83 20.21 -12.51 5.29
C TRP A 83 18.71 -12.71 5.12
N ARG A 84 18.10 -13.67 5.83
CA ARG A 84 16.70 -14.04 5.59
C ARG A 84 15.72 -13.26 6.46
N LEU A 85 16.00 -13.14 7.75
CA LEU A 85 15.10 -12.47 8.69
C LEU A 85 14.90 -10.99 8.32
N PRO A 86 15.94 -10.18 8.03
CA PRO A 86 15.74 -8.78 7.71
C PRO A 86 14.94 -8.59 6.43
N ARG A 87 15.21 -9.44 5.42
CA ARG A 87 14.47 -9.46 4.15
C ARG A 87 13.00 -9.85 4.31
N VAL A 88 12.69 -10.88 5.11
CA VAL A 88 11.29 -11.28 5.39
C VAL A 88 10.57 -10.17 6.14
N LEU A 89 11.18 -9.60 7.18
CA LEU A 89 10.61 -8.50 7.94
C LEU A 89 10.40 -7.25 7.06
N ALA A 90 11.34 -6.95 6.16
CA ALA A 90 11.21 -5.87 5.20
C ALA A 90 10.04 -6.10 4.24
N ALA A 91 9.86 -7.31 3.71
CA ALA A 91 8.67 -7.67 2.92
C ALA A 91 7.36 -7.44 3.70
N LEU A 92 7.33 -7.80 4.98
CA LEU A 92 6.15 -7.59 5.83
C LEU A 92 5.86 -6.10 6.04
N VAL A 93 6.87 -5.33 6.44
CA VAL A 93 6.72 -3.90 6.78
C VAL A 93 6.44 -3.08 5.53
N CYS A 94 7.19 -3.28 4.45
CA CYS A 94 7.01 -2.56 3.19
C CYS A 94 5.68 -2.94 2.53
N GLY A 95 5.34 -4.23 2.53
CA GLY A 95 4.07 -4.70 1.98
C GLY A 95 2.89 -4.15 2.75
N ALA A 96 2.96 -4.11 4.09
CA ALA A 96 1.95 -3.48 4.92
C ALA A 96 1.80 -1.98 4.63
N GLY A 97 2.92 -1.27 4.53
CA GLY A 97 2.95 0.15 4.18
C GLY A 97 2.27 0.45 2.85
N LEU A 98 2.63 -0.27 1.79
CA LEU A 98 2.05 -0.10 0.46
C LEU A 98 0.57 -0.48 0.41
N GLY A 99 0.17 -1.56 1.10
CA GLY A 99 -1.23 -1.95 1.21
C GLY A 99 -2.08 -0.85 1.87
N VAL A 100 -1.59 -0.26 2.97
CA VAL A 100 -2.26 0.84 3.67
C VAL A 100 -2.28 2.11 2.83
N ALA A 101 -1.16 2.49 2.21
CA ALA A 101 -1.11 3.63 1.30
C ALA A 101 -2.16 3.50 0.18
N GLY A 102 -2.23 2.32 -0.44
CA GLY A 102 -3.25 1.97 -1.41
C GLY A 102 -4.67 2.17 -0.90
N ALA A 103 -4.98 1.68 0.30
CA ALA A 103 -6.30 1.83 0.91
C ALA A 103 -6.66 3.31 1.16
N LEU A 104 -5.71 4.12 1.64
CA LEU A 104 -5.88 5.56 1.84
C LEU A 104 -6.17 6.26 0.50
N PHE A 105 -5.39 5.99 -0.55
CA PHE A 105 -5.59 6.60 -1.86
C PHE A 105 -6.92 6.18 -2.51
N GLN A 106 -7.34 4.92 -2.36
CA GLN A 106 -8.64 4.47 -2.87
C GLN A 106 -9.80 5.14 -2.13
N SER A 107 -9.69 5.36 -0.83
CA SER A 107 -10.68 6.09 -0.03
C SER A 107 -10.73 7.58 -0.40
N LEU A 108 -9.57 8.23 -0.54
CA LEU A 108 -9.45 9.64 -0.91
C LEU A 108 -10.02 9.95 -2.30
N THR A 109 -9.70 9.09 -3.26
CA THR A 109 -10.18 9.23 -4.64
C THR A 109 -11.61 8.74 -4.81
N ARG A 110 -12.16 7.99 -3.83
CA ARG A 110 -13.40 7.21 -3.95
C ARG A 110 -13.39 6.34 -5.21
N ASN A 111 -12.22 5.82 -5.55
CA ASN A 111 -12.00 5.01 -6.74
C ASN A 111 -11.22 3.75 -6.33
N PRO A 112 -11.75 2.53 -6.54
CA PRO A 112 -11.00 1.31 -6.26
C PRO A 112 -9.71 1.21 -7.08
N LEU A 113 -9.57 1.96 -8.17
CA LEU A 113 -8.36 2.02 -9.00
C LEU A 113 -7.40 3.16 -8.62
N GLY A 114 -7.71 3.94 -7.58
CA GLY A 114 -6.79 4.96 -7.08
C GLY A 114 -5.52 4.33 -6.52
N SER A 115 -4.35 4.70 -7.06
CA SER A 115 -3.05 4.25 -6.57
C SER A 115 -2.10 5.44 -6.40
N PRO A 116 -1.23 5.46 -5.37
CA PRO A 116 -0.14 6.44 -5.27
C PRO A 116 0.78 6.45 -6.50
N ASP A 117 0.95 5.30 -7.16
CA ASP A 117 1.84 5.11 -8.31
C ASP A 117 1.52 6.04 -9.49
N ILE A 118 0.27 6.50 -9.60
CA ILE A 118 -0.23 7.35 -10.70
C ILE A 118 0.14 8.83 -10.48
N LEU A 119 0.51 9.22 -9.26
CA LEU A 119 0.66 10.62 -8.85
C LEU A 119 2.09 11.16 -8.95
N GLY A 120 3.00 10.39 -9.55
CA GLY A 120 4.36 10.84 -9.86
C GLY A 120 5.36 10.81 -8.71
N PHE A 121 4.96 10.33 -7.53
CA PHE A 121 5.86 10.28 -6.37
C PHE A 121 7.07 9.38 -6.61
N ASP A 122 6.90 8.24 -7.27
CA ASP A 122 8.01 7.36 -7.66
C ASP A 122 8.92 8.00 -8.71
N ALA A 123 8.36 8.81 -9.63
CA ALA A 123 9.15 9.55 -10.60
C ALA A 123 10.02 10.60 -9.88
N GLY A 124 9.47 11.29 -8.88
CA GLY A 124 10.19 12.20 -8.01
C GLY A 124 11.28 11.52 -7.19
N ALA A 125 10.96 10.37 -6.60
CA ALA A 125 11.91 9.53 -5.89
C ALA A 125 13.12 9.20 -6.77
N GLN A 126 12.87 8.76 -8.00
CA GLN A 126 13.92 8.45 -8.97
C GLN A 126 14.76 9.68 -9.31
N THR A 127 14.15 10.85 -9.50
CA THR A 127 14.90 12.10 -9.74
C THR A 127 15.83 12.39 -8.58
N GLY A 128 15.34 12.29 -7.34
CA GLY A 128 16.14 12.50 -6.15
C GLY A 128 17.28 11.48 -6.01
N VAL A 129 17.03 10.21 -6.32
CA VAL A 129 18.07 9.16 -6.37
C VAL A 129 19.14 9.49 -7.40
N LEU A 130 18.77 9.85 -8.63
CA LEU A 130 19.73 10.21 -9.68
C LEU A 130 20.60 11.42 -9.28
N VAL A 131 19.99 12.44 -8.66
CA VAL A 131 20.71 13.61 -8.17
C VAL A 131 21.67 13.24 -7.04
N MET A 132 21.23 12.44 -6.07
CA MET A 132 22.09 12.05 -4.94
C MET A 132 23.22 11.10 -5.36
N LEU A 133 22.94 10.15 -6.25
CA LEU A 133 23.96 9.25 -6.79
C LEU A 133 25.04 10.02 -7.56
N SER A 134 24.63 11.01 -8.37
CA SER A 134 25.57 11.80 -9.17
C SER A 134 26.38 12.84 -8.38
N ARG A 135 25.87 13.33 -7.23
CA ARG A 135 26.50 14.42 -6.46
C ARG A 135 27.15 14.00 -5.15
N VAL A 136 26.68 12.92 -4.54
CA VAL A 136 27.11 12.50 -3.19
C VAL A 136 27.85 11.16 -3.26
N GLY A 137 27.31 10.18 -3.97
CA GLY A 137 27.93 8.86 -4.13
C GLY A 137 26.92 7.74 -4.25
N THR A 138 27.39 6.52 -4.49
CA THR A 138 26.57 5.37 -4.92
C THR A 138 26.04 4.45 -3.81
N GLY A 139 26.01 4.93 -2.56
CA GLY A 139 25.59 4.13 -1.40
C GLY A 139 24.08 4.06 -1.16
N PHE A 140 23.65 3.12 -0.30
CA PHE A 140 22.25 3.01 0.12
C PHE A 140 21.70 4.31 0.73
N ALA A 141 22.49 4.98 1.58
CA ALA A 141 22.09 6.22 2.23
C ALA A 141 21.75 7.32 1.22
N SER A 142 22.54 7.47 0.15
CA SER A 142 22.28 8.49 -0.88
C SER A 142 21.02 8.16 -1.67
N MET A 143 20.78 6.88 -1.99
CA MET A 143 19.55 6.42 -2.64
C MET A 143 18.33 6.66 -1.73
N ALA A 144 18.39 6.25 -0.46
CA ALA A 144 17.29 6.39 0.47
C ALA A 144 16.94 7.87 0.74
N THR A 145 17.96 8.71 0.99
CA THR A 145 17.77 10.15 1.18
C THR A 145 17.26 10.83 -0.08
N GLY A 146 17.82 10.48 -1.25
CA GLY A 146 17.37 10.99 -2.55
C GLY A 146 15.92 10.64 -2.84
N ALA A 147 15.55 9.36 -2.67
CA ALA A 147 14.19 8.88 -2.85
C ALA A 147 13.19 9.59 -1.93
N ALA A 148 13.54 9.74 -0.65
CA ALA A 148 12.69 10.43 0.32
C ALA A 148 12.50 11.90 -0.08
N ILE A 149 13.58 12.67 -0.27
CA ILE A 149 13.51 14.09 -0.63
C ILE A 149 12.75 14.29 -1.93
N GLY A 150 13.06 13.50 -2.97
CA GLY A 150 12.41 13.60 -4.27
C GLY A 150 10.91 13.30 -4.22
N SER A 151 10.50 12.28 -3.44
CA SER A 151 9.09 11.95 -3.23
C SER A 151 8.36 13.05 -2.49
N PHE A 152 8.93 13.55 -1.39
CA PHE A 152 8.31 14.62 -0.57
C PHE A 152 8.25 15.95 -1.31
N ALA A 153 9.29 16.31 -2.07
CA ALA A 153 9.28 17.51 -2.91
C ALA A 153 8.20 17.44 -3.99
N THR A 154 8.05 16.28 -4.62
CA THR A 154 7.00 16.03 -5.63
C THR A 154 5.62 16.09 -5.01
N ALA A 155 5.43 15.45 -3.85
CA ALA A 155 4.20 15.52 -3.06
C ALA A 155 3.80 16.95 -2.70
N LEU A 156 4.77 17.75 -2.24
CA LEU A 156 4.56 19.15 -1.93
C LEU A 156 4.18 19.95 -3.17
N ALA A 157 4.89 19.75 -4.29
CA ALA A 157 4.58 20.42 -5.55
C ALA A 157 3.17 20.09 -6.06
N VAL A 158 2.80 18.80 -6.11
CA VAL A 158 1.45 18.35 -6.46
C VAL A 158 0.43 18.97 -5.50
N GLY A 159 0.70 18.92 -4.20
CA GLY A 159 -0.17 19.49 -3.17
C GLY A 159 -0.44 20.98 -3.40
N LEU A 160 0.60 21.80 -3.47
CA LEU A 160 0.53 23.25 -3.66
C LEU A 160 -0.19 23.63 -4.95
N LEU A 161 0.13 22.95 -6.07
CA LEU A 161 -0.49 23.21 -7.37
C LEU A 161 -1.95 22.73 -7.46
N SER A 162 -2.36 21.85 -6.54
CA SER A 162 -3.72 21.33 -6.46
C SER A 162 -4.63 22.12 -5.51
N VAL A 163 -4.07 22.94 -4.62
CA VAL A 163 -4.85 23.76 -3.68
C VAL A 163 -5.71 24.77 -4.46
N SER A 164 -6.98 24.86 -4.08
CA SER A 164 -7.91 25.88 -4.56
C SER A 164 -8.63 26.55 -3.39
N ARG A 165 -9.27 27.71 -3.62
CA ARG A 165 -10.03 28.46 -2.61
C ARG A 165 -11.18 27.65 -1.97
N ARG A 166 -11.65 26.58 -2.63
CA ARG A 166 -12.69 25.66 -2.14
C ARG A 166 -12.14 24.33 -1.59
N GLY A 167 -10.82 24.24 -1.33
CA GLY A 167 -10.13 23.01 -0.92
C GLY A 167 -9.46 22.29 -2.09
N LEU A 168 -9.05 21.03 -1.88
CA LEU A 168 -8.36 20.18 -2.86
C LEU A 168 -9.39 19.44 -3.75
N PRO A 169 -9.62 19.85 -5.01
CA PRO A 169 -10.54 19.13 -5.88
C PRO A 169 -9.93 17.79 -6.31
N ARG A 170 -10.65 16.68 -6.08
CA ARG A 170 -10.17 15.31 -6.34
C ARG A 170 -9.58 15.11 -7.75
N LEU A 171 -10.28 15.60 -8.78
CA LEU A 171 -9.84 15.48 -10.17
C LEU A 171 -8.58 16.30 -10.47
N ARG A 172 -8.50 17.53 -9.94
CA ARG A 172 -7.34 18.42 -10.14
C ARG A 172 -6.07 17.80 -9.57
N PHE A 173 -6.16 17.20 -8.38
CA PHE A 173 -5.02 16.52 -7.75
C PHE A 173 -4.45 15.39 -8.63
N ILE A 174 -5.33 14.60 -9.25
CA ILE A 174 -4.92 13.53 -10.17
C ILE A 174 -4.27 14.10 -11.43
N VAL A 175 -4.90 15.08 -12.08
CA VAL A 175 -4.39 15.68 -13.33
C VAL A 175 -3.04 16.37 -13.11
N VAL A 176 -2.89 17.13 -12.03
CA VAL A 176 -1.61 17.76 -11.64
C VAL A 176 -0.55 16.70 -11.38
N GLY A 177 -0.89 15.65 -10.64
CA GLY A 177 0.01 14.53 -10.37
C GLY A 177 0.53 13.87 -11.65
N ILE A 178 -0.36 13.56 -12.58
CA ILE A 178 -0.01 12.96 -13.89
C ILE A 178 0.90 13.90 -14.69
N GLY A 179 0.60 15.20 -14.73
CA GLY A 179 1.43 16.19 -15.42
C GLY A 179 2.85 16.26 -14.86
N ILE A 180 2.98 16.36 -13.53
CA ILE A 180 4.29 16.37 -12.86
C ILE A 180 5.02 15.04 -13.05
N ALA A 181 4.32 13.90 -12.98
CA ALA A 181 4.89 12.59 -13.25
C ALA A 181 5.50 12.51 -14.66
N ALA A 182 4.80 13.02 -15.68
CA ALA A 182 5.30 13.03 -17.05
C ALA A 182 6.57 13.89 -17.19
N MET A 183 6.58 15.08 -16.59
CA MET A 183 7.75 15.97 -16.58
C MET A 183 8.95 15.32 -15.88
N LEU A 184 8.75 14.71 -14.71
CA LEU A 184 9.82 14.05 -13.95
C LEU A 184 10.35 12.81 -14.67
N ASN A 185 9.48 12.02 -15.31
CA ASN A 185 9.94 10.88 -16.12
C ASN A 185 10.78 11.33 -17.32
N ALA A 186 10.40 12.42 -17.99
CA ALA A 186 11.22 13.00 -19.06
C ALA A 186 12.58 13.49 -18.54
N ALA A 187 12.59 14.15 -17.38
CA ALA A 187 13.83 14.59 -16.72
C ALA A 187 14.72 13.40 -16.31
N ASN A 188 14.13 12.32 -15.78
CA ASN A 188 14.86 11.11 -15.42
C ASN A 188 15.49 10.43 -16.64
N ALA A 189 14.78 10.38 -17.77
CA ALA A 189 15.32 9.86 -19.02
C ALA A 189 16.53 10.69 -19.50
N TRP A 190 16.42 12.02 -19.45
CA TRP A 190 17.53 12.91 -19.80
C TRP A 190 18.73 12.79 -18.83
N LEU A 191 18.48 12.71 -17.53
CA LEU A 191 19.52 12.50 -16.52
C LEU A 191 20.25 11.17 -16.71
N MET A 192 19.54 10.08 -17.02
CA MET A 192 20.16 8.79 -17.31
C MET A 192 21.12 8.82 -18.50
N LEU A 193 20.92 9.72 -19.46
CA LEU A 193 21.83 9.93 -20.60
C LEU A 193 23.04 10.79 -20.25
N THR A 194 23.01 11.50 -19.12
CA THR A 194 24.04 12.49 -18.74
C THR A 194 24.98 11.95 -17.64
N VAL A 195 24.53 10.99 -16.84
CA VAL A 195 25.33 10.37 -15.78
C VAL A 195 26.27 9.29 -16.33
N ASP A 196 27.32 8.97 -15.58
CA ASP A 196 28.24 7.88 -15.91
C ASP A 196 27.54 6.51 -15.86
N LEU A 197 28.15 5.52 -16.51
CA LEU A 197 27.60 4.17 -16.62
C LEU A 197 27.34 3.52 -15.25
N GLN A 198 28.22 3.72 -14.28
CA GLN A 198 28.08 3.12 -12.95
C GLN A 198 26.86 3.71 -12.22
N THR A 199 26.72 5.03 -12.22
CA THR A 199 25.54 5.72 -11.69
C THR A 199 24.26 5.28 -12.39
N ALA A 200 24.29 5.17 -13.72
CA ALA A 200 23.14 4.70 -14.51
C ALA A 200 22.74 3.26 -14.13
N MET A 201 23.70 2.35 -13.97
CA MET A 201 23.46 0.96 -13.57
C MET A 201 22.90 0.87 -12.14
N SER A 202 23.46 1.64 -11.19
CA SER A 202 22.94 1.69 -9.81
C SER A 202 21.51 2.24 -9.77
N ALA A 203 21.23 3.31 -10.50
CA ALA A 203 19.89 3.89 -10.59
C ALA A 203 18.89 2.94 -11.27
N ALA A 204 19.32 2.19 -12.28
CA ALA A 204 18.50 1.17 -12.94
C ALA A 204 18.18 0.00 -12.00
N GLY A 205 19.17 -0.46 -11.22
CA GLY A 205 19.00 -1.49 -10.19
C GLY A 205 18.00 -1.05 -9.11
N TRP A 206 18.16 0.18 -8.60
CA TRP A 206 17.22 0.77 -7.64
C TRP A 206 15.80 0.89 -8.22
N ARG A 207 15.65 1.39 -9.46
CA ARG A 207 14.35 1.54 -10.14
C ARG A 207 13.64 0.20 -10.34
N ALA A 208 14.36 -0.91 -10.45
CA ALA A 208 13.77 -2.22 -10.65
C ALA A 208 13.07 -2.77 -9.38
N GLY A 209 13.44 -2.25 -8.20
CA GLY A 209 12.87 -2.63 -6.90
C GLY A 209 13.33 -4.01 -6.42
N SER A 210 14.00 -4.08 -5.28
CA SER A 210 14.58 -5.31 -4.73
C SER A 210 14.60 -5.29 -3.19
N LEU A 211 14.35 -6.46 -2.58
CA LEU A 211 14.55 -6.70 -1.15
C LEU A 211 15.86 -7.46 -0.88
N THR A 212 16.69 -7.68 -1.90
CA THR A 212 17.87 -8.55 -1.80
C THR A 212 19.00 -7.92 -0.99
N GLU A 213 19.10 -6.60 -1.00
CA GLU A 213 20.18 -5.84 -0.35
C GLU A 213 19.81 -5.37 1.07
N ILE A 214 18.67 -5.81 1.60
CA ILE A 214 18.20 -5.37 2.92
C ILE A 214 18.83 -6.23 4.01
N ASP A 215 19.66 -5.60 4.82
CA ASP A 215 20.26 -6.16 6.02
C ASP A 215 19.58 -5.64 7.31
N GLY A 216 20.06 -6.11 8.47
CA GLY A 216 19.55 -5.71 9.78
C GLY A 216 19.60 -4.19 10.00
N PRO A 217 20.75 -3.52 9.83
CA PRO A 217 20.86 -2.07 9.96
C PRO A 217 19.89 -1.28 9.08
N VAL A 218 19.76 -1.64 7.80
CA VAL A 218 18.81 -0.99 6.88
C VAL A 218 17.37 -1.17 7.36
N LEU A 219 16.99 -2.37 7.80
CA LEU A 219 15.66 -2.62 8.36
C LEU A 219 15.41 -1.80 9.63
N ILE A 220 16.39 -1.72 10.54
CA ILE A 220 16.26 -0.93 11.78
C ILE A 220 16.10 0.56 11.44
N ALA A 221 16.83 1.08 10.45
CA ALA A 221 16.67 2.46 9.98
C ALA A 221 15.30 2.71 9.32
N ALA A 222 14.69 1.67 8.74
CA ALA A 222 13.39 1.72 8.07
C ALA A 222 12.18 1.71 9.02
N LEU A 223 12.30 1.10 10.21
CA LEU A 223 11.16 0.95 11.13
C LEU A 223 10.65 2.29 11.70
N PRO A 224 11.50 3.22 12.19
CA PRO A 224 11.06 4.49 12.76
C PRO A 224 10.19 5.35 11.84
N PRO A 225 10.39 5.43 10.52
CA PRO A 225 9.45 6.14 9.65
C PRO A 225 8.17 5.35 9.37
N VAL A 226 8.22 4.02 9.16
CA VAL A 226 7.02 3.26 8.75
C VAL A 226 6.00 3.08 9.89
N LEU A 227 6.44 2.70 11.09
CA LEU A 227 5.52 2.35 12.17
C LEU A 227 4.64 3.53 12.63
N PRO A 228 5.16 4.76 12.83
CA PRO A 228 4.34 5.91 13.16
C PRO A 228 3.39 6.30 12.03
N LEU A 229 3.78 6.14 10.77
CA LEU A 229 2.90 6.39 9.62
C LEU A 229 1.75 5.39 9.55
N LEU A 230 1.99 4.11 9.84
CA LEU A 230 0.94 3.10 9.97
C LEU A 230 0.00 3.41 11.13
N ALA A 231 0.54 3.83 12.28
CA ALA A 231 -0.26 4.25 13.42
C ALA A 231 -1.12 5.50 13.09
N LEU A 232 -0.54 6.49 12.42
CA LEU A 232 -1.25 7.68 11.98
C LEU A 232 -2.34 7.36 10.94
N ALA A 233 -2.08 6.43 10.02
CA ALA A 233 -3.10 5.91 9.12
C ALA A 233 -4.29 5.27 9.88
N ALA A 234 -4.01 4.51 10.94
CA ALA A 234 -5.03 3.94 11.82
C ALA A 234 -5.83 5.02 12.55
N CYS A 235 -5.19 6.10 13.00
CA CYS A 235 -5.84 7.25 13.62
C CYS A 235 -6.73 8.04 12.64
N LEU A 236 -6.32 8.14 11.36
CA LEU A 236 -7.10 8.84 10.31
C LEU A 236 -8.27 8.01 9.78
N ALA A 237 -8.22 6.69 9.89
CA ALA A 237 -9.22 5.79 9.29
C ALA A 237 -10.67 6.05 9.75
N PRO A 238 -10.98 6.30 11.03
CA PRO A 238 -12.34 6.64 11.46
C PRO A 238 -12.87 7.90 10.79
N SER A 239 -12.06 8.96 10.71
CA SER A 239 -12.44 10.23 10.09
C SER A 239 -12.63 10.09 8.57
N LEU A 240 -11.77 9.31 7.90
CA LEU A 240 -11.91 8.99 6.49
C LEU A 240 -13.19 8.19 6.20
N ARG A 241 -13.55 7.22 7.04
CA ARG A 241 -14.83 6.49 6.91
C ARG A 241 -16.04 7.42 7.01
N GLN A 242 -15.99 8.45 7.86
CA GLN A 242 -17.08 9.44 7.94
C GLN A 242 -17.13 10.29 6.67
N LEU A 243 -15.97 10.65 6.11
CA LEU A 243 -15.89 11.35 4.83
C LEU A 243 -16.36 10.51 3.64
N GLU A 244 -16.38 9.17 3.73
CA GLU A 244 -16.95 8.32 2.67
C GLU A 244 -18.48 8.47 2.59
N VAL A 245 -19.17 8.76 3.70
CA VAL A 245 -20.63 8.92 3.76
C VAL A 245 -21.06 10.28 3.18
N GLY A 246 -20.30 11.35 3.44
CA GLY A 246 -20.58 12.68 2.90
C GLY A 246 -19.83 13.79 3.61
N ASP A 247 -19.42 14.81 2.87
CA ASP A 247 -18.65 15.93 3.43
C ASP A 247 -19.50 16.77 4.40
N GLU A 248 -20.78 16.99 4.10
CA GLU A 248 -21.70 17.77 4.94
C GLU A 248 -21.94 17.10 6.30
N LEU A 249 -22.17 15.78 6.29
CA LEU A 249 -22.33 14.99 7.52
C LEU A 249 -21.06 15.00 8.37
N ALA A 250 -19.89 14.87 7.75
CA ALA A 250 -18.62 14.91 8.47
C ALA A 250 -18.36 16.30 9.11
N ILE A 251 -18.73 17.38 8.42
CA ILE A 251 -18.62 18.75 8.96
C ILE A 251 -19.52 18.91 10.19
N ALA A 252 -20.75 18.35 10.17
CA ALA A 252 -21.65 18.37 11.33
C ALA A 252 -21.07 17.63 12.56
N PHE A 253 -20.20 16.64 12.36
CA PHE A 253 -19.44 15.94 13.42
C PHE A 253 -18.13 16.65 13.80
N GLY A 254 -17.89 17.88 13.34
CA GLY A 254 -16.70 18.68 13.67
C GLY A 254 -15.43 18.29 12.91
N ILE A 255 -15.53 17.43 11.89
CA ILE A 255 -14.39 17.06 11.05
C ILE A 255 -14.10 18.18 10.06
N ARG A 256 -12.82 18.44 9.83
CA ARG A 256 -12.33 19.33 8.76
C ARG A 256 -11.88 18.48 7.56
N PRO A 257 -12.71 18.28 6.50
CA PRO A 257 -12.40 17.37 5.40
C PRO A 257 -11.05 17.64 4.73
N GLY A 258 -10.70 18.91 4.57
CA GLY A 258 -9.43 19.33 3.98
C GLY A 258 -8.21 18.82 4.74
N LEU A 259 -8.21 18.93 6.08
CA LEU A 259 -7.08 18.50 6.91
C LEU A 259 -6.96 16.98 6.96
N ILE A 260 -8.08 16.25 7.06
CA ILE A 260 -8.07 14.78 7.04
C ILE A 260 -7.58 14.26 5.70
N ARG A 261 -8.04 14.88 4.58
CA ARG A 261 -7.55 14.52 3.24
C ARG A 261 -6.07 14.82 3.08
N ALA A 262 -5.61 15.99 3.51
CA ALA A 262 -4.19 16.36 3.46
C ALA A 262 -3.34 15.41 4.32
N GLY A 263 -3.77 15.09 5.54
CA GLY A 263 -3.10 14.13 6.41
C GLY A 263 -3.03 12.73 5.80
N ALA A 264 -4.12 12.24 5.20
CA ALA A 264 -4.13 10.95 4.54
C ALA A 264 -3.23 10.89 3.30
N VAL A 265 -3.17 11.99 2.52
CA VAL A 265 -2.23 12.14 1.40
C VAL A 265 -0.79 12.11 1.91
N LEU A 266 -0.46 12.89 2.94
CA LEU A 266 0.88 12.92 3.53
C LEU A 266 1.30 11.56 4.09
N VAL A 267 0.40 10.86 4.77
CA VAL A 267 0.67 9.52 5.30
C VAL A 267 0.86 8.50 4.19
N GLY A 268 -0.03 8.49 3.19
CA GLY A 268 0.09 7.58 2.04
C GLY A 268 1.40 7.79 1.28
N ILE A 269 1.77 9.05 1.05
CA ILE A 269 3.04 9.43 0.41
C ILE A 269 4.23 9.06 1.28
N GLY A 270 4.17 9.31 2.58
CA GLY A 270 5.22 8.93 3.51
C GLY A 270 5.46 7.43 3.46
N LEU A 271 4.40 6.62 3.50
CA LEU A 271 4.50 5.16 3.41
C LEU A 271 5.12 4.72 2.08
N THR A 272 4.66 5.25 0.94
CA THR A 272 5.23 4.88 -0.37
C THR A 272 6.67 5.36 -0.52
N ALA A 273 6.98 6.58 -0.10
CA ALA A 273 8.32 7.16 -0.17
C ALA A 273 9.32 6.39 0.69
N THR A 274 8.93 6.01 1.92
CA THR A 274 9.77 5.20 2.79
C THR A 274 10.02 3.82 2.17
N VAL A 275 8.99 3.17 1.61
CA VAL A 275 9.18 1.89 0.95
C VAL A 275 10.09 2.01 -0.28
N SER A 276 9.87 3.02 -1.14
CA SER A 276 10.72 3.26 -2.30
C SER A 276 12.17 3.62 -1.92
N ALA A 277 12.38 4.30 -0.79
CA ALA A 277 13.72 4.59 -0.27
C ALA A 277 14.49 3.33 0.17
N ILE A 278 13.79 2.30 0.66
CA ILE A 278 14.41 1.07 1.18
C ILE A 278 14.55 0.01 0.09
N ALA A 279 13.46 -0.24 -0.63
CA ALA A 279 13.32 -1.39 -1.52
C ALA A 279 13.27 -0.99 -2.99
N GLY A 280 13.35 0.30 -3.32
CA GLY A 280 12.97 0.80 -4.63
C GLY A 280 11.46 0.76 -4.87
N PRO A 281 10.98 1.29 -6.00
CA PRO A 281 9.55 1.35 -6.29
C PRO A 281 8.96 -0.04 -6.51
N ILE A 282 7.90 -0.36 -5.76
CA ILE A 282 7.15 -1.62 -5.89
C ILE A 282 5.75 -1.26 -6.40
N THR A 283 5.60 -1.32 -7.72
CA THR A 283 4.39 -0.87 -8.42
C THR A 283 3.24 -1.89 -8.31
N PHE A 284 2.00 -1.42 -8.48
CA PHE A 284 0.76 -2.21 -8.46
C PHE A 284 0.39 -2.85 -7.11
N LEU A 285 1.32 -3.04 -6.19
CA LEU A 285 1.00 -3.61 -4.88
C LEU A 285 -0.02 -2.75 -4.13
N ALA A 286 0.17 -1.43 -4.13
CA ALA A 286 -0.76 -0.47 -3.53
C ALA A 286 -2.14 -0.46 -4.21
N LEU A 287 -2.21 -0.81 -5.49
CA LEU A 287 -3.48 -0.94 -6.22
C LEU A 287 -4.21 -2.25 -5.84
N VAL A 288 -3.49 -3.37 -5.86
CA VAL A 288 -4.07 -4.73 -5.78
C VAL A 288 -4.36 -5.15 -4.34
N ALA A 289 -3.46 -4.86 -3.40
CA ALA A 289 -3.56 -5.30 -2.00
C ALA A 289 -4.90 -4.91 -1.33
N PRO A 290 -5.34 -3.64 -1.34
CA PRO A 290 -6.63 -3.27 -0.74
C PRO A 290 -7.84 -3.88 -1.45
N GLN A 291 -7.77 -4.14 -2.76
CA GLN A 291 -8.86 -4.80 -3.49
C GLN A 291 -8.98 -6.27 -3.08
N LEU A 292 -7.86 -7.00 -3.06
CA LEU A 292 -7.82 -8.39 -2.61
C LEU A 292 -8.18 -8.52 -1.13
N ALA A 293 -7.76 -7.56 -0.30
CA ALA A 293 -8.14 -7.52 1.11
C ALA A 293 -9.67 -7.39 1.27
N ARG A 294 -10.32 -6.50 0.51
CA ARG A 294 -11.79 -6.38 0.51
C ARG A 294 -12.46 -7.64 0.02
N PHE A 295 -11.94 -8.27 -1.04
CA PHE A 295 -12.46 -9.53 -1.56
C PHE A 295 -12.36 -10.67 -0.54
N ALA A 296 -11.19 -10.84 0.10
CA ALA A 296 -10.95 -11.89 1.08
C ALA A 296 -11.74 -11.68 2.38
N THR A 297 -11.84 -10.43 2.85
CA THR A 297 -12.50 -10.12 4.13
C THR A 297 -14.00 -9.87 4.01
N GLY A 298 -14.49 -9.48 2.83
CA GLY A 298 -15.87 -9.06 2.60
C GLY A 298 -16.27 -7.77 3.34
N HIS A 299 -15.29 -7.00 3.84
CA HIS A 299 -15.56 -5.77 4.57
C HIS A 299 -15.91 -4.62 3.63
N VAL A 300 -16.95 -3.86 3.98
CA VAL A 300 -17.39 -2.66 3.28
C VAL A 300 -16.89 -1.43 4.04
N GLY A 301 -16.08 -0.61 3.39
CA GLY A 301 -15.48 0.62 3.94
C GLY A 301 -13.97 0.53 4.17
N LEU A 302 -13.36 1.66 4.56
CA LEU A 302 -11.93 1.74 4.83
C LEU A 302 -11.51 0.91 6.06
N SER A 303 -10.64 -0.07 5.83
CA SER A 303 -9.93 -0.86 6.85
C SER A 303 -8.42 -0.68 6.67
N ILE A 304 -7.65 -0.73 7.76
CA ILE A 304 -6.18 -0.60 7.73
C ILE A 304 -5.52 -1.98 7.88
N ILE A 305 -6.01 -2.82 8.78
CA ILE A 305 -5.42 -4.13 9.09
C ILE A 305 -5.50 -5.07 7.88
N ALA A 306 -6.67 -5.13 7.22
CA ALA A 306 -6.88 -6.03 6.09
C ALA A 306 -5.94 -5.71 4.89
N PRO A 307 -5.84 -4.46 4.41
CA PRO A 307 -4.88 -4.14 3.35
C PRO A 307 -3.42 -4.23 3.80
N ALA A 308 -3.10 -3.91 5.06
CA ALA A 308 -1.74 -4.10 5.60
C ALA A 308 -1.31 -5.59 5.52
N THR A 309 -2.13 -6.48 6.07
CA THR A 309 -1.86 -7.93 6.07
C THR A 309 -1.83 -8.51 4.66
N MET A 310 -2.74 -8.08 3.78
CA MET A 310 -2.74 -8.52 2.38
C MET A 310 -1.51 -8.01 1.62
N GLY A 311 -1.11 -6.75 1.82
CA GLY A 311 0.09 -6.19 1.20
C GLY A 311 1.35 -6.92 1.66
N ALA A 312 1.48 -7.20 2.96
CA ALA A 312 2.54 -8.02 3.53
C ALA A 312 2.57 -9.42 2.92
N LEU A 313 1.41 -10.08 2.82
CA LEU A 313 1.28 -11.40 2.19
C LEU A 313 1.74 -11.40 0.74
N LEU A 314 1.24 -10.46 -0.06
CA LEU A 314 1.55 -10.37 -1.49
C LEU A 314 3.03 -10.10 -1.74
N LEU A 315 3.63 -9.16 -0.98
CA LEU A 315 5.04 -8.85 -1.15
C LEU A 315 5.94 -10.00 -0.69
N LEU A 316 5.62 -10.64 0.43
CA LEU A 316 6.35 -11.81 0.91
C LEU A 316 6.22 -13.00 -0.04
N ALA A 317 5.03 -13.21 -0.64
CA ALA A 317 4.81 -14.23 -1.65
C ALA A 317 5.62 -13.95 -2.92
N ALA A 318 5.63 -12.70 -3.39
CA ALA A 318 6.43 -12.30 -4.53
C ALA A 318 7.93 -12.49 -4.27
N ASP A 319 8.42 -12.07 -3.09
CA ASP A 319 9.82 -12.27 -2.70
C ASP A 319 10.22 -13.75 -2.62
N THR A 320 9.34 -14.59 -2.05
CA THR A 320 9.56 -16.03 -1.94
C THR A 320 9.52 -16.70 -3.32
N ALA A 321 8.57 -16.34 -4.17
CA ALA A 321 8.48 -16.84 -5.54
C ALA A 321 9.69 -16.43 -6.38
N ALA A 322 10.16 -15.19 -6.25
CA ALA A 322 11.37 -14.72 -6.92
C ALA A 322 12.59 -15.59 -6.56
N ARG A 323 12.74 -15.94 -5.28
CA ARG A 323 13.86 -16.77 -4.80
C ARG A 323 13.77 -18.23 -5.25
N LEU A 324 12.57 -18.82 -5.28
CA LEU A 324 12.38 -20.24 -5.57
C LEU A 324 12.26 -20.55 -7.06
N CYS A 325 11.57 -19.71 -7.83
CA CYS A 325 11.40 -19.90 -9.27
C CYS A 325 12.62 -19.45 -10.06
N PHE A 326 13.39 -18.49 -9.54
CA PHE A 326 14.58 -17.93 -10.20
C PHE A 326 15.83 -17.98 -9.30
N PRO A 327 16.29 -19.17 -8.86
CA PRO A 327 17.38 -19.29 -7.88
C PRO A 327 18.75 -18.77 -8.40
N ASN A 328 18.91 -18.74 -9.73
CA ASN A 328 20.15 -18.35 -10.42
C ASN A 328 20.13 -16.90 -10.93
N VAL A 329 19.00 -16.20 -10.84
CA VAL A 329 18.85 -14.83 -11.31
C VAL A 329 18.33 -13.99 -10.16
N GLN A 330 18.99 -12.87 -9.86
CA GLN A 330 18.45 -11.92 -8.89
C GLN A 330 17.29 -11.16 -9.54
N MET A 331 16.09 -11.75 -9.47
CA MET A 331 14.91 -11.15 -10.08
C MET A 331 14.43 -9.96 -9.24
N PRO A 332 14.33 -8.75 -9.82
CA PRO A 332 13.75 -7.61 -9.13
C PRO A 332 12.28 -7.87 -8.82
N ILE A 333 11.90 -7.67 -7.56
CA ILE A 333 10.55 -7.96 -7.08
C ILE A 333 9.56 -6.94 -7.65
N GLY A 334 10.00 -5.72 -7.94
CA GLY A 334 9.19 -4.71 -8.64
C GLY A 334 8.70 -5.21 -10.01
N ALA A 335 9.55 -5.88 -10.77
CA ALA A 335 9.17 -6.46 -12.07
C ALA A 335 8.15 -7.61 -11.92
N LEU A 336 8.34 -8.48 -10.93
CA LEU A 336 7.44 -9.60 -10.65
C LEU A 336 6.06 -9.09 -10.19
N THR A 337 6.04 -8.16 -9.24
CA THR A 337 4.79 -7.56 -8.72
C THR A 337 4.05 -6.76 -9.80
N ALA A 338 4.75 -6.03 -10.67
CA ALA A 338 4.15 -5.36 -11.82
C ALA A 338 3.48 -6.35 -12.78
N SER A 339 4.15 -7.47 -13.07
CA SER A 339 3.62 -8.52 -13.95
C SER A 339 2.35 -9.15 -13.36
N MET A 340 2.38 -9.49 -12.06
CA MET A 340 1.21 -10.02 -11.35
C MET A 340 0.05 -9.01 -11.30
N GLY A 341 0.36 -7.73 -11.06
CA GLY A 341 -0.63 -6.64 -11.06
C GLY A 341 -1.29 -6.42 -12.41
N GLY A 342 -0.51 -6.47 -13.50
CA GLY A 342 -1.01 -6.40 -14.87
C GLY A 342 -1.97 -7.55 -15.20
N ILE A 343 -1.60 -8.79 -14.87
CA ILE A 343 -2.47 -9.96 -15.05
C ILE A 343 -3.79 -9.80 -14.27
N TYR A 344 -3.70 -9.33 -13.02
CA TYR A 344 -4.89 -9.08 -12.20
C TYR A 344 -5.82 -8.04 -12.84
N LEU A 345 -5.29 -6.94 -13.39
CA LEU A 345 -6.09 -5.92 -14.06
C LEU A 345 -6.75 -6.44 -15.33
N ILE A 346 -6.04 -7.22 -16.15
CA ILE A 346 -6.61 -7.86 -17.35
C ILE A 346 -7.79 -8.76 -16.96
N TRP A 347 -7.61 -9.57 -15.92
CA TRP A 347 -8.68 -10.44 -15.41
C TRP A 347 -9.88 -9.64 -14.91
N LEU A 348 -9.64 -8.55 -14.15
CA LEU A 348 -10.69 -7.68 -13.63
C LEU A 348 -11.49 -7.02 -14.75
N LEU A 349 -10.81 -6.48 -15.77
CA LEU A 349 -11.43 -5.90 -16.96
C LEU A 349 -12.27 -6.93 -17.72
N GLY A 350 -11.75 -8.14 -17.90
CA GLY A 350 -12.49 -9.23 -18.54
C GLY A 350 -13.75 -9.63 -17.76
N ARG A 351 -13.70 -9.57 -16.42
CA ARG A 351 -14.87 -9.83 -15.56
C ARG A 351 -15.92 -8.74 -15.68
N GLU A 352 -15.52 -7.47 -15.69
CA GLU A 352 -16.45 -6.34 -15.71
C GLU A 352 -17.08 -6.15 -17.11
N ALA A 353 -16.31 -6.37 -18.19
CA ALA A 353 -16.82 -6.37 -19.55
C ALA A 353 -17.93 -7.44 -19.78
N ARG A 354 -17.84 -8.59 -19.09
CA ARG A 354 -18.88 -9.63 -19.14
C ARG A 354 -20.15 -9.25 -18.37
N ARG A 355 -20.04 -8.43 -17.31
CA ARG A 355 -21.20 -7.96 -16.55
C ARG A 355 -21.97 -6.86 -17.28
N GLY A 356 -21.26 -5.93 -17.93
CA GLY A 356 -21.88 -4.84 -18.71
C GLY A 356 -22.55 -5.28 -20.02
N ARG A 357 -22.34 -6.53 -20.47
CA ARG A 357 -23.03 -7.11 -21.65
C ARG A 357 -24.30 -7.89 -21.28
N GLY A 358 -24.62 -8.03 -20.00
CA GLY A 358 -25.79 -8.76 -19.50
C GLY A 358 -26.92 -7.87 -18.97
N SER A 359 -26.84 -6.56 -19.20
CA SER A 359 -27.87 -5.54 -18.90
C SER A 359 -28.24 -4.81 -20.18
#